data_AF-A0A5B7BWD2-F1
#
_entry.id   AF-A0A5B7BWD2-F1
#
_cell.length_a   1.000
_cell.length_b   1.000
_cell.length_c   1.000
_cell.angle_alpha   90.00
_cell.angle_beta   90.00
_cell.angle_gamma   90.00
#
_symmetry.space_group_name_H-M   'P 1'
#
loop_
_entity.id
_entity.type
_entity.pdbx_description
1 polymer ?
#
loop_
_entity_poly.entity_id
_entity_poly.type
_entity_poly.pdbx_seq_one_letter_code
_entity_poly.pdbx_strand_id
1 'polypeptide(L)'
;PSNVLLDDDLCAHVGDFGLAKFLLAPAANSNHTQSSSVGIRGTVGYVAPEYGMGSVVSTQGDVYSYGILLLEIFTGKRPTNSMFMDNFNLPNYTKMALPDRVMEIVDQQIISKEEDEANQRKQTTRHNIAQVETCLTSILQIGVVCFGSRQNEIKHILHHNGTQTEHATIFS
;
A
#
# COMPACT_ATOMS: atom_id res chain seq x y z
N PRO A 1 -9.81 -0.54 -5.19
CA PRO A 1 -8.85 -1.16 -6.13
C PRO A 1 -9.48 -2.05 -7.22
N SER A 2 -9.13 -1.84 -8.50
CA SER A 2 -9.64 -2.63 -9.65
C SER A 2 -8.73 -3.79 -10.07
N ASN A 3 -7.44 -3.71 -9.74
CA ASN A 3 -6.42 -4.67 -10.19
C ASN A 3 -6.20 -5.79 -9.16
N VAL A 4 -7.13 -5.94 -8.20
CA VAL A 4 -7.17 -7.04 -7.25
C VAL A 4 -8.52 -7.74 -7.43
N LEU A 5 -8.48 -8.98 -7.90
CA LEU A 5 -9.62 -9.84 -8.12
C LEU A 5 -9.78 -10.78 -6.92
N LEU A 6 -11.01 -11.16 -6.61
CA LEU A 6 -11.32 -12.16 -5.60
C LEU A 6 -11.86 -13.40 -6.30
N ASP A 7 -11.39 -14.57 -5.89
CA ASP A 7 -11.96 -15.85 -6.31
C ASP A 7 -13.12 -16.28 -5.40
N ASP A 8 -13.64 -17.49 -5.64
CA ASP A 8 -14.77 -18.05 -4.89
C ASP A 8 -14.46 -18.26 -3.39
N ASP A 9 -13.19 -18.39 -3.04
CA ASP A 9 -12.71 -18.58 -1.67
C ASP A 9 -12.31 -17.24 -1.00
N LEU A 10 -12.60 -16.10 -1.64
CA LEU A 10 -12.17 -14.75 -1.23
C LEU A 10 -10.65 -14.59 -1.15
N CYS A 11 -9.88 -15.42 -1.86
CA CYS A 11 -8.46 -15.21 -2.02
C CYS A 11 -8.20 -14.09 -3.04
N ALA A 12 -7.32 -13.17 -2.66
CA ALA A 12 -6.97 -12.02 -3.49
C ALA A 12 -5.89 -12.38 -4.53
N HIS A 13 -6.17 -12.08 -5.79
CA HIS A 13 -5.27 -12.26 -6.93
C HIS A 13 -5.00 -10.92 -7.60
N VAL A 14 -3.73 -10.62 -7.86
CA VAL A 14 -3.37 -9.40 -8.59
C VAL A 14 -3.57 -9.61 -10.09
N GLY A 15 -4.24 -8.67 -10.74
CA GLY A 15 -4.49 -8.64 -12.18
C GLY A 15 -3.85 -7.43 -12.84
N ASP A 16 -4.01 -7.35 -14.17
CA ASP A 16 -3.55 -6.23 -15.01
C ASP A 16 -2.05 -5.94 -14.92
N PHE A 17 -1.26 -6.83 -15.55
CA PHE A 17 0.19 -6.72 -15.67
C PHE A 17 0.64 -5.88 -16.88
N GLY A 18 -0.24 -5.04 -17.46
CA GLY A 18 0.05 -4.28 -18.68
C GLY A 18 1.23 -3.31 -18.57
N LEU A 19 1.59 -2.94 -17.34
CA LEU A 19 2.72 -2.07 -17.01
C LEU A 19 3.85 -2.79 -16.25
N ALA A 20 3.71 -4.09 -16.01
CA ALA A 20 4.69 -4.89 -15.28
C ALA A 20 6.00 -5.01 -16.05
N LYS A 21 7.13 -4.98 -15.33
CA LYS A 21 8.47 -5.14 -15.93
C LYS A 21 9.33 -6.10 -15.13
N PHE A 22 10.07 -6.95 -15.85
CA PHE A 22 11.16 -7.73 -15.26
C PHE A 22 12.40 -6.85 -15.09
N LEU A 23 12.85 -6.73 -13.85
CA LEU A 23 14.08 -6.05 -13.50
C LEU A 23 15.24 -7.05 -13.56
N LEU A 24 15.97 -7.02 -14.67
CA LEU A 24 17.21 -7.75 -14.81
C LEU A 24 18.33 -7.00 -14.07
N ALA A 25 19.07 -7.70 -13.21
CA ALA A 25 20.28 -7.14 -12.62
C ALA A 25 21.23 -6.70 -13.76
N PRO A 26 21.87 -5.52 -13.67
CA PRO A 26 22.68 -5.02 -14.76
C PRO A 26 23.83 -5.99 -15.04
N ALA A 27 23.76 -6.68 -16.18
CA ALA A 27 24.93 -7.30 -16.77
C ALA A 27 25.92 -6.17 -17.04
N ALA A 28 27.18 -6.35 -16.64
CA ALA A 28 28.21 -5.31 -16.57
C ALA A 28 28.49 -4.51 -17.86
N ASN A 29 27.78 -4.75 -18.97
CA ASN A 29 28.02 -4.15 -20.27
C ASN A 29 26.75 -3.72 -21.05
N SER A 30 25.56 -3.64 -20.45
CA SER A 30 24.37 -3.15 -21.16
C SER A 30 23.91 -1.80 -20.61
N ASN A 31 24.27 -0.71 -21.30
CA ASN A 31 23.70 0.63 -21.14
C ASN A 31 22.25 0.70 -21.64
N HIS A 32 21.42 -0.30 -21.31
CA HIS A 32 19.98 -0.20 -21.53
C HIS A 32 19.37 0.56 -20.37
N THR A 33 19.53 1.87 -20.39
CA THR A 33 18.61 2.78 -19.72
C THR A 33 17.25 2.53 -20.36
N GLN A 34 16.46 1.60 -19.80
CA GLN A 34 15.07 1.40 -20.18
C GLN A 34 14.22 2.57 -19.64
N SER A 35 14.57 3.78 -20.06
CA SER A 35 13.75 4.98 -19.92
C SER A 35 12.59 4.83 -20.90
N SER A 36 11.48 4.29 -20.43
CA SER A 36 10.24 4.26 -21.20
C SER A 36 9.62 5.65 -21.21
N SER A 37 9.62 6.30 -22.38
CA SER A 37 8.77 7.43 -22.83
C SER A 37 8.17 8.36 -21.75
N VAL A 38 8.70 9.59 -21.67
CA VAL A 38 8.18 10.93 -21.24
C VAL A 38 6.70 11.05 -20.77
N GLY A 39 6.19 10.15 -19.94
CA GLY A 39 4.83 10.25 -19.38
C GLY A 39 4.72 9.46 -18.09
N ILE A 40 4.02 10.03 -17.10
CA ILE A 40 3.68 9.35 -15.86
C ILE A 40 2.82 8.14 -16.25
N ARG A 41 3.36 6.93 -16.05
CA ARG A 41 2.61 5.68 -16.15
C ARG A 41 2.13 5.33 -14.73
N GLY A 42 0.90 4.81 -14.65
CA GLY A 42 0.29 4.34 -13.43
C GLY A 42 -1.03 4.99 -13.06
N THR A 43 -1.65 4.45 -12.01
CA THR A 43 -2.98 4.88 -11.56
C THR A 43 -2.89 6.02 -10.56
N VAL A 44 -3.56 7.14 -10.85
CA VAL A 44 -3.59 8.34 -9.99
C VAL A 44 -3.96 7.98 -8.54
N GLY A 45 -3.17 8.47 -7.60
CA GLY A 45 -3.30 8.18 -6.16
C GLY A 45 -2.49 6.99 -5.67
N TYR A 46 -2.04 6.11 -6.57
CA TYR A 46 -1.18 4.95 -6.25
C TYR A 46 0.26 5.12 -6.71
N VAL A 47 0.50 5.99 -7.71
CA VAL A 47 1.84 6.25 -8.23
C VAL A 47 2.72 6.87 -7.15
N ALA A 48 3.87 6.22 -6.90
CA ALA A 48 4.88 6.73 -6.00
C ALA A 48 5.44 8.07 -6.52
N PRO A 49 5.67 9.07 -5.64
CA PRO A 49 5.99 10.44 -6.07
C PRO A 49 7.25 10.53 -6.96
N GLU A 50 8.23 9.64 -6.75
CA GLU A 50 9.45 9.59 -7.54
C GLU A 50 9.25 9.16 -9.00
N TYR A 51 8.17 8.46 -9.33
CA TYR A 51 7.84 8.12 -10.72
C TYR A 51 7.41 9.37 -11.50
N GLY A 52 6.80 10.36 -10.83
CA GLY A 52 6.54 11.69 -11.40
C GLY A 52 7.80 12.50 -11.69
N MET A 53 8.93 12.13 -11.07
CA MET A 53 10.23 12.78 -11.23
C MET A 53 11.12 12.07 -12.28
N GLY A 54 10.56 11.11 -13.03
CA GLY A 54 11.27 10.38 -14.08
C GLY A 54 12.11 9.20 -13.57
N SER A 55 11.87 8.74 -12.35
CA SER A 55 12.54 7.55 -11.82
C SER A 55 12.11 6.28 -12.56
N VAL A 56 13.02 5.29 -12.58
CA VAL A 56 12.74 3.97 -13.15
C VAL A 56 11.77 3.22 -12.24
N VAL A 57 10.86 2.44 -12.83
CA VAL A 57 10.00 1.52 -12.07
C VAL A 57 10.85 0.58 -11.22
N SER A 58 10.37 0.29 -10.02
CA SER A 58 11.08 -0.49 -9.01
C SER A 58 10.10 -1.21 -8.10
N THR A 59 10.53 -2.30 -7.48
CA THR A 59 9.76 -3.01 -6.46
C THR A 59 9.33 -2.12 -5.30
N GLN A 60 10.06 -1.05 -5.04
CA GLN A 60 9.72 -0.11 -3.99
C GLN A 60 8.55 0.83 -4.36
N GLY A 61 8.27 1.05 -5.65
CA GLY A 61 7.03 1.71 -6.06
C GLY A 61 5.82 0.78 -5.90
N ASP A 62 6.02 -0.53 -6.02
CA ASP A 62 4.98 -1.51 -5.68
C ASP A 62 4.69 -1.49 -4.18
N VAL A 63 5.72 -1.40 -3.33
CA VAL A 63 5.55 -1.26 -1.87
C VAL A 63 4.73 -0.02 -1.53
N TYR A 64 5.02 1.12 -2.17
CA TYR A 64 4.23 2.35 -2.01
C TYR A 64 2.76 2.13 -2.41
N SER A 65 2.54 1.59 -3.61
CA SER A 65 1.19 1.33 -4.13
C SER A 65 0.40 0.35 -3.27
N TYR A 66 1.08 -0.67 -2.75
CA TYR A 66 0.53 -1.64 -1.79
C TYR A 66 0.14 -0.96 -0.46
N GLY A 67 0.96 -0.01 0.02
CA GLY A 67 0.62 0.81 1.17
C GLY A 67 -0.69 1.57 0.98
N ILE A 68 -0.84 2.26 -0.16
CA ILE A 68 -2.08 2.96 -0.51
C ILE A 68 -3.27 2.00 -0.58
N LEU A 69 -3.09 0.84 -1.21
CA LEU A 69 -4.10 -0.22 -1.31
C LEU A 69 -4.59 -0.68 0.07
N LEU A 70 -3.68 -0.98 0.99
CA LEU A 70 -4.02 -1.36 2.36
C LEU A 70 -4.86 -0.26 3.04
N LEU A 71 -4.44 1.00 2.91
CA LEU A 71 -5.18 2.11 3.50
C LEU A 71 -6.56 2.27 2.87
N GLU A 72 -6.70 2.13 1.55
CA GLU A 72 -7.99 2.19 0.85
C GLU A 72 -8.95 1.12 1.37
N ILE A 73 -8.48 -0.13 1.50
CA ILE A 73 -9.29 -1.27 1.96
C ILE A 73 -9.81 -1.03 3.38
N PHE A 74 -8.93 -0.65 4.31
CA PHE A 74 -9.31 -0.59 5.72
C PHE A 74 -10.05 0.70 6.10
N THR A 75 -9.88 1.79 5.35
CA THR A 75 -10.60 3.05 5.62
C THR A 75 -11.86 3.25 4.78
N GLY A 76 -12.06 2.41 3.75
CA GLY A 76 -13.11 2.54 2.75
C GLY A 76 -12.97 3.78 1.87
N LYS A 77 -11.82 4.49 1.91
CA LYS A 77 -11.63 5.77 1.22
C LYS A 77 -10.66 5.62 0.05
N ARG A 78 -11.14 5.98 -1.14
CA ARG A 78 -10.30 6.06 -2.34
C ARG A 78 -9.19 7.10 -2.13
N PRO A 79 -7.95 6.87 -2.61
CA PRO A 79 -6.87 7.86 -2.53
C PRO A 79 -7.18 9.16 -3.31
N THR A 80 -8.12 9.11 -4.25
CA THR A 80 -8.62 10.25 -5.04
C THR A 80 -9.93 10.85 -4.50
N ASN A 81 -10.34 10.49 -3.27
CA ASN A 81 -11.51 11.10 -2.65
C ASN A 81 -11.37 12.63 -2.63
N SER A 82 -12.45 13.37 -2.89
CA SER A 82 -12.45 14.83 -2.98
C SER A 82 -12.03 15.53 -1.68
N MET A 83 -12.08 14.85 -0.53
CA MET A 83 -11.54 15.38 0.72
C MET A 83 -10.01 15.48 0.72
N PHE A 84 -9.32 14.76 -0.17
CA PHE A 84 -7.87 14.73 -0.30
C PHE A 84 -7.43 15.75 -1.35
N MET A 85 -6.95 16.90 -0.90
CA MET A 85 -6.48 18.01 -1.72
C MET A 85 -5.14 18.53 -1.16
N ASP A 86 -4.32 19.11 -2.04
CA ASP A 86 -2.99 19.65 -1.72
C ASP A 86 -2.13 18.62 -0.97
N ASN A 87 -1.72 18.95 0.26
CA ASN A 87 -0.87 18.09 1.11
C ASN A 87 -1.68 17.13 2.00
N PHE A 88 -3.02 17.15 1.92
CA PHE A 88 -3.87 16.26 2.68
C PHE A 88 -4.27 15.06 1.81
N ASN A 89 -3.70 13.90 2.12
CA ASN A 89 -3.90 12.66 1.37
C ASN A 89 -4.24 11.51 2.32
N LEU A 90 -4.64 10.37 1.75
CA LEU A 90 -5.06 9.18 2.51
C LEU A 90 -4.01 8.71 3.55
N PRO A 91 -2.70 8.63 3.23
CA PRO A 91 -1.65 8.35 4.20
C PRO A 91 -1.59 9.36 5.35
N ASN A 92 -1.62 10.67 5.07
CA ASN A 92 -1.58 11.71 6.09
C ASN A 92 -2.84 11.71 6.97
N TYR A 93 -4.01 11.51 6.37
CA TYR A 93 -5.27 11.31 7.10
C TYR A 93 -5.18 10.13 8.07
N THR A 94 -4.64 8.99 7.62
CA THR A 94 -4.46 7.79 8.45
C THR A 94 -3.44 8.05 9.57
N LYS A 95 -2.30 8.66 9.23
CA LYS A 95 -1.24 8.98 10.19
C LYS A 95 -1.71 9.89 11.31
N MET A 96 -2.64 10.82 11.03
CA MET A 96 -3.22 11.70 12.05
C MET A 96 -4.17 10.99 13.01
N ALA A 97 -4.70 9.82 12.65
CA ALA A 97 -5.57 9.02 13.49
C ALA A 97 -4.80 7.97 14.31
N LEU A 98 -3.64 7.52 13.84
CA LEU A 98 -2.85 6.50 14.50
C LEU A 98 -2.13 7.03 15.77
N PRO A 99 -1.99 6.19 16.82
CA PRO A 99 -2.71 4.92 17.02
C PRO A 99 -4.10 5.12 17.65
N ASP A 100 -4.34 6.25 18.32
CA ASP A 100 -5.41 6.40 19.32
C ASP A 100 -6.82 6.55 18.74
N ARG A 101 -6.96 6.81 17.44
CA ARG A 101 -8.23 7.10 16.76
C ARG A 101 -8.49 6.19 15.56
N VAL A 102 -7.87 5.00 15.54
CA VAL A 102 -8.03 4.03 14.44
C VAL A 102 -9.49 3.67 14.20
N MET A 103 -10.27 3.47 15.27
CA MET A 103 -11.68 3.12 15.17
C MET A 103 -12.56 4.22 14.55
N GLU A 104 -12.08 5.48 14.50
CA GLU A 104 -12.79 6.59 13.86
C GLU A 104 -12.64 6.61 12.33
N ILE A 105 -11.57 5.99 11.81
CA ILE A 105 -11.21 6.10 10.39
C ILE A 105 -11.41 4.80 9.60
N VAL A 106 -11.52 3.67 10.30
CA VAL A 106 -11.78 2.35 9.72
C VAL A 106 -13.20 2.26 9.17
N ASP A 107 -13.38 1.54 8.08
CA ASP A 107 -14.69 1.30 7.50
C ASP A 107 -15.60 0.58 8.51
N GLN A 108 -16.77 1.16 8.76
CA GLN A 108 -17.76 0.62 9.69
C GLN A 108 -18.26 -0.77 9.26
N GLN A 109 -18.18 -1.12 7.97
CA GLN A 109 -18.51 -2.45 7.47
C GLN A 109 -17.52 -3.52 7.93
N ILE A 110 -16.27 -3.15 8.24
CA ILE A 110 -15.26 -4.07 8.81
C ILE A 110 -15.55 -4.33 10.30
N ILE A 111 -16.10 -3.34 11.00
CA ILE A 111 -16.37 -3.39 12.44
C ILE A 111 -17.72 -4.06 12.75
N SER A 112 -18.67 -4.02 11.81
CA SER A 112 -20.02 -4.54 12.02
C SER A 112 -20.11 -6.04 11.70
N LYS A 113 -19.99 -6.89 12.73
CA LYS A 113 -20.70 -8.18 12.86
C LYS A 113 -20.43 -8.82 14.22
N GLU A 114 -21.46 -8.82 15.07
CA GLU A 114 -21.92 -9.93 15.93
C GLU A 114 -23.00 -9.39 16.91
N GLU A 115 -24.11 -8.88 16.36
CA GLU A 115 -25.37 -8.86 17.11
C GLU A 115 -26.01 -10.23 16.91
N ASP A 116 -25.71 -11.17 17.82
CA ASP A 116 -26.70 -12.16 18.28
C ASP A 116 -26.14 -13.05 19.39
N GLU A 117 -26.81 -12.97 20.54
CA GLU A 117 -26.86 -13.87 21.71
C GLU A 117 -26.27 -13.38 23.05
N ALA A 118 -27.11 -13.54 24.06
CA ALA A 118 -27.18 -12.74 25.26
C ALA A 118 -26.24 -13.17 26.41
N ASN A 119 -25.84 -12.16 27.17
CA ASN A 119 -25.53 -12.17 28.60
C ASN A 119 -24.32 -12.93 29.19
N GLN A 120 -23.51 -13.65 28.40
CA GLN A 120 -22.17 -14.10 28.86
C GLN A 120 -20.99 -13.36 28.18
N ARG A 121 -21.26 -12.47 27.22
CA ARG A 121 -20.25 -11.94 26.27
C ARG A 121 -19.51 -10.65 26.69
N LYS A 122 -19.91 -9.90 27.72
CA LYS A 122 -19.40 -8.52 27.94
C LYS A 122 -17.87 -8.40 28.14
N GLN A 123 -17.21 -9.40 28.72
CA GLN A 123 -15.77 -9.38 28.96
C GLN A 123 -14.98 -9.90 27.74
N THR A 124 -15.45 -10.98 27.11
CA THR A 124 -14.94 -11.51 25.84
C THR A 124 -15.06 -10.49 24.71
N THR A 125 -16.20 -9.79 24.60
CA THR A 125 -16.43 -8.74 23.61
C THR A 125 -15.44 -7.58 23.75
N ARG A 126 -15.10 -7.15 24.97
CA ARG A 126 -14.10 -6.07 25.18
C ARG A 126 -12.69 -6.53 24.78
N HIS A 127 -12.32 -7.76 25.12
CA HIS A 127 -11.02 -8.32 24.74
C HIS A 127 -10.90 -8.43 23.22
N ASN A 128 -11.95 -8.90 22.55
CA ASN A 128 -12.01 -9.01 21.10
C ASN A 128 -11.94 -7.63 20.42
N ILE A 129 -12.64 -6.61 20.94
CA ILE A 129 -12.57 -5.25 20.40
C ILE A 129 -11.14 -4.68 20.53
N ALA A 130 -10.50 -4.84 21.70
CA ALA A 130 -9.13 -4.37 21.89
C ALA A 130 -8.12 -5.08 20.98
N GLN A 131 -8.31 -6.39 20.73
CA GLN A 131 -7.50 -7.15 19.78
C GLN A 131 -7.72 -6.69 18.34
N VAL A 132 -8.97 -6.45 17.94
CA VAL A 132 -9.31 -5.92 16.61
C VAL A 132 -8.70 -4.53 16.42
N GLU A 133 -8.84 -3.65 17.41
CA GLU A 133 -8.22 -2.32 17.38
C GLU A 133 -6.69 -2.40 17.25
N THR A 134 -6.04 -3.31 17.99
CA THR A 134 -4.60 -3.55 17.90
C THR A 134 -4.19 -4.06 16.50
N CYS A 135 -4.97 -4.98 15.94
CA CYS A 135 -4.76 -5.51 14.60
C CYS A 135 -4.89 -4.41 13.53
N LEU A 136 -5.98 -3.63 13.58
CA LEU A 136 -6.23 -2.51 12.69
C LEU A 136 -5.14 -1.44 12.79
N THR A 137 -4.69 -1.14 14.02
CA THR A 137 -3.57 -0.22 14.26
C THR A 137 -2.30 -0.71 13.54
N SER A 138 -1.98 -1.99 13.69
CA SER A 138 -0.79 -2.59 13.06
C SER A 138 -0.87 -2.54 11.54
N ILE A 139 -2.02 -2.89 10.97
CA ILE A 139 -2.23 -2.90 9.52
C ILE A 139 -2.13 -1.50 8.93
N LEU A 140 -2.82 -0.52 9.53
CA LEU A 140 -2.77 0.87 9.07
C LEU A 140 -1.38 1.48 9.25
N GLN A 141 -0.66 1.10 10.32
CA GLN A 141 0.72 1.53 10.51
C GLN A 141 1.65 0.97 9.43
N ILE A 142 1.47 -0.29 9.01
CA ILE A 142 2.19 -0.86 7.85
C ILE A 142 1.88 -0.03 6.59
N GLY A 143 0.61 0.26 6.32
CA GLY A 143 0.21 1.09 5.18
C GLY A 143 0.87 2.48 5.17
N VAL A 144 0.96 3.15 6.34
CA VAL A 144 1.64 4.44 6.48
C VAL A 144 3.16 4.32 6.34
N VAL A 145 3.77 3.25 6.85
CA VAL A 145 5.22 3.02 6.71
C VAL A 145 5.58 2.82 5.23
N CYS A 146 4.81 2.02 4.50
CA CYS A 146 4.98 1.81 3.06
C CYS A 146 4.92 3.12 2.25
N PHE A 147 4.09 4.10 2.66
CA PHE A 147 4.07 5.44 2.06
C PHE A 147 5.38 6.22 2.31
N GLY A 148 6.00 6.05 3.49
CA GLY A 148 7.23 6.74 3.90
C GLY A 148 8.53 6.07 3.45
N SER A 149 8.47 4.85 2.92
CA SER A 149 9.62 4.07 2.41
C SER A 149 10.22 4.69 1.14
N ARG A 150 10.78 5.91 1.24
CA ARG A 150 11.99 6.43 0.53
C ARG A 150 12.19 7.96 0.55
N GLN A 151 11.78 8.70 1.59
CA GLN A 151 12.34 10.06 1.76
C GLN A 151 13.87 10.04 2.09
N ASN A 152 14.44 8.89 2.50
CA ASN A 152 15.79 8.83 3.10
C ASN A 152 16.86 7.99 2.37
N GLU A 153 16.57 7.34 1.25
CA GLU A 153 17.48 6.31 0.68
C GLU A 153 18.27 6.70 -0.57
N ILE A 154 18.30 7.99 -0.93
CA ILE A 154 19.17 8.49 -2.02
C ILE A 154 20.66 8.48 -1.64
N LYS A 155 21.04 8.19 -0.38
CA LYS A 155 22.45 8.25 0.06
C LYS A 155 23.22 6.94 0.13
N HIS A 156 22.62 5.75 -0.03
CA HIS A 156 23.33 4.51 0.35
C HIS A 156 23.40 3.36 -0.65
N ILE A 157 23.01 3.53 -1.92
CA ILE A 157 23.16 2.47 -2.94
C ILE A 157 24.35 2.77 -3.86
N LEU A 158 25.54 2.83 -3.26
CA LEU A 158 26.79 2.38 -3.84
C LEU A 158 27.34 1.32 -2.88
N HIS A 159 27.58 0.11 -3.37
CA HIS A 159 27.89 -1.14 -2.63
C HIS A 159 26.68 -1.77 -1.90
N HIS A 160 26.34 -3.06 -2.00
CA HIS A 160 27.16 -4.25 -2.25
C HIS A 160 26.29 -5.48 -2.64
N ASN A 161 26.81 -6.34 -3.52
CA ASN A 161 26.59 -7.80 -3.76
C ASN A 161 25.19 -8.47 -3.72
N GLY A 162 24.77 -8.95 -4.90
CA GLY A 162 25.01 -10.35 -5.27
C GLY A 162 24.04 -11.42 -4.75
N THR A 163 22.77 -11.34 -5.14
CA THR A 163 21.93 -12.53 -5.41
C THR A 163 21.14 -12.27 -6.69
N GLN A 164 21.08 -13.26 -7.57
CA GLN A 164 20.36 -13.18 -8.84
C GLN A 164 18.87 -13.42 -8.54
N THR A 165 18.17 -12.38 -8.08
CA THR A 165 16.72 -12.39 -7.91
C THR A 165 16.12 -11.57 -9.03
N GLU A 166 15.37 -12.22 -9.91
CA GLU A 166 14.53 -11.55 -10.88
C GLU A 166 13.35 -10.94 -10.11
N HIS A 167 13.24 -9.63 -10.13
CA HIS A 167 12.12 -8.92 -9.52
C HIS A 167 11.19 -8.43 -10.62
N ALA A 168 9.88 -8.63 -10.47
CA ALA A 168 8.88 -8.05 -11.35
C ALA A 168 8.21 -6.86 -10.64
N THR A 169 8.00 -5.76 -11.37
CA THR A 169 7.11 -4.69 -10.90
C THR A 169 5.67 -5.02 -11.25
N ILE A 170 4.71 -4.72 -10.38
CA ILE A 170 3.30 -5.10 -10.57
C ILE A 170 2.37 -3.88 -10.56
N PHE A 171 2.60 -2.93 -9.66
CA PHE A 171 1.81 -1.72 -9.51
C PHE A 171 2.59 -0.54 -10.09
N SER A 172 2.62 -0.47 -11.42
CA SER A 172 3.24 0.63 -12.17
C SER A 172 2.21 1.57 -12.75
#